data_AF-A0AAP5BAA4-F1
#
_entry.id   AF-A0AAP5BAA4-F1
#
_cell.length_a   1.000
_cell.length_b   1.000
_cell.length_c   1.000
_cell.angle_alpha   90.00
_cell.angle_beta   90.00
_cell.angle_gamma   90.00
#
_symmetry.space_group_name_H-M   'P 1'
#
loop_
_entity.id
_entity.type
_entity.pdbx_description
1 polymer ?
#
loop_
_entity_poly.entity_id
_entity_poly.type
_entity_poly.pdbx_seq_one_letter_code
_entity_poly.pdbx_strand_id
1 'polypeptide(L)'
;MKKLAIAAMSLSVLMSSGAFAQSKTRAEVYQELIEAQQNGLNYVTDTSYPDVNPIFAAQVARMKQEHLAQQRAAMKDSTTN
;
A
#
# COMPACT_ATOMS: atom_id res chain seq x y z
N MET A 1 -3.91 -22.75 42.94
CA MET A 1 -3.39 -21.54 42.26
C MET A 1 -4.00 -21.45 40.87
N LYS A 2 -5.11 -20.69 40.72
CA LYS A 2 -5.85 -20.46 39.47
C LYS A 2 -6.59 -19.11 39.58
N LYS A 3 -5.87 -18.01 39.79
CA LYS A 3 -6.48 -16.67 39.91
C LYS A 3 -5.64 -15.57 39.28
N LEU A 4 -4.79 -15.90 38.30
CA LEU A 4 -3.88 -14.95 37.66
C LEU A 4 -3.98 -14.98 36.12
N ALA A 5 -5.12 -15.35 35.56
CA ALA A 5 -5.33 -15.38 34.11
C ALA A 5 -6.16 -14.20 33.57
N ILE A 6 -6.62 -13.27 34.43
CA ILE A 6 -7.63 -12.27 34.03
C ILE A 6 -7.05 -10.83 33.93
N ALA A 7 -5.77 -10.62 34.21
CA ALA A 7 -5.21 -9.27 34.35
C ALA A 7 -4.33 -8.78 33.18
N ALA A 8 -4.46 -9.33 31.97
CA ALA A 8 -3.60 -8.97 30.83
C ALA A 8 -4.35 -8.39 29.61
N MET A 9 -5.65 -8.14 29.71
CA MET A 9 -6.50 -7.78 28.56
C MET A 9 -7.17 -6.41 28.74
N SER A 10 -6.43 -5.41 29.21
CA SER A 10 -7.02 -4.11 29.56
C SER A 10 -6.10 -2.92 29.28
N LEU A 11 -5.47 -2.84 28.10
CA LEU A 11 -4.67 -1.66 27.74
C LEU A 11 -4.68 -1.33 26.23
N SER A 12 -5.83 -1.47 25.55
CA SER A 12 -5.90 -1.22 24.09
C SER A 12 -6.88 -0.13 23.66
N VAL A 13 -7.40 0.73 24.55
CA VAL A 13 -8.45 1.70 24.17
C VAL A 13 -8.17 3.13 24.65
N LEU A 14 -6.97 3.64 24.37
CA LEU A 14 -6.72 5.08 24.37
C LEU A 14 -6.12 5.52 23.02
N MET A 15 -6.86 5.29 21.93
CA MET A 15 -6.57 5.92 20.64
C MET A 15 -7.63 6.98 20.35
N SER A 16 -7.71 7.98 21.24
CA SER A 16 -8.62 9.12 21.08
C SER A 16 -8.04 10.11 20.08
N SER A 17 -8.48 9.99 18.83
CA SER A 17 -8.92 11.11 17.99
C SER A 17 -8.12 12.43 18.08
N GLY A 18 -6.88 12.40 17.62
CA GLY A 18 -6.22 13.59 17.10
C GLY A 18 -6.18 13.51 15.58
N ALA A 19 -6.86 14.43 14.89
CA ALA A 19 -6.58 14.71 13.48
C ALA A 19 -5.24 15.46 13.38
N PHE A 20 -4.18 14.85 13.90
CA PHE A 20 -2.84 15.22 13.52
C PHE A 20 -2.71 14.80 12.06
N ALA A 21 -2.28 15.72 11.20
CA ALA A 21 -1.70 15.31 9.94
C ALA A 21 -0.52 14.40 10.33
N GLN A 22 -0.76 13.09 10.33
CA GLN A 22 0.25 12.08 10.64
C GLN A 22 1.29 12.22 9.54
N SER A 23 2.29 13.06 9.78
CA SER A 23 3.37 13.28 8.85
C SER A 23 4.12 11.96 8.78
N LYS A 24 3.97 11.25 7.67
CA LYS A 24 4.75 10.05 7.40
C LYS A 24 6.22 10.40 7.57
N THR A 25 6.95 9.56 8.29
CA THR A 25 8.40 9.63 8.32
C THR A 25 8.93 9.48 6.91
N ARG A 26 10.12 10.03 6.61
CA ARG A 26 10.73 9.87 5.28
C ARG A 26 10.81 8.40 4.87
N ALA A 27 11.12 7.51 5.81
CA ALA A 27 11.19 6.07 5.57
C ALA A 27 9.85 5.50 5.08
N GLU A 28 8.74 5.89 5.69
CA GLU A 28 7.40 5.44 5.28
C GLU A 28 7.00 5.97 3.90
N VAL A 29 7.33 7.23 3.59
CA VAL A 29 7.09 7.79 2.24
C VAL A 29 7.90 7.03 1.19
N TYR A 30 9.16 6.68 1.48
CA TYR A 30 9.96 5.89 0.55
C TYR A 30 9.37 4.50 0.30
N GLN A 31 8.90 3.81 1.34
CA GLN A 31 8.25 2.51 1.17
C GLN A 31 6.99 2.63 0.33
N GLU A 32 6.15 3.63 0.60
CA GLU A 32 4.94 3.89 -0.19
C GLU A 32 5.26 4.22 -1.65
N LEU A 33 6.33 4.97 -1.93
CA LEU A 33 6.76 5.25 -3.30
C LEU A 33 7.28 4.00 -4.01
N ILE A 34 8.02 3.14 -3.31
CA ILE A 34 8.46 1.85 -3.83
C ILE A 34 7.26 0.96 -4.14
N GLU A 35 6.29 0.87 -3.22
CA GLU A 35 5.07 0.11 -3.41
C GLU A 35 4.22 0.69 -4.55
N ALA A 36 4.06 2.00 -4.64
CA ALA A 36 3.34 2.65 -5.72
C ALA A 36 4.00 2.40 -7.08
N GLN A 37 5.34 2.41 -7.11
CA GLN A 37 6.12 2.04 -8.29
C GLN A 37 5.92 0.56 -8.67
N GLN A 38 5.98 -0.35 -7.70
CA GLN A 38 5.73 -1.78 -7.88
C GLN A 38 4.27 -2.09 -8.26
N ASN A 39 3.32 -1.21 -7.93
CA ASN A 39 1.92 -1.36 -8.30
C ASN A 39 1.58 -0.71 -9.65
N GLY A 40 2.56 -0.12 -10.33
CA GLY A 40 2.37 0.54 -11.62
C GLY A 40 1.49 1.80 -11.55
N LEU A 41 1.43 2.47 -10.38
CA LEU A 41 0.61 3.67 -10.17
C LEU A 41 1.25 4.96 -10.71
N ASN A 42 2.33 4.85 -11.48
CA ASN A 42 3.09 5.99 -11.99
C ASN A 42 2.58 6.49 -13.36
N TYR A 43 1.26 6.57 -13.55
CA TYR A 43 0.67 7.14 -14.75
C TYR A 43 0.54 8.65 -14.60
N VAL A 44 1.54 9.39 -15.09
CA VAL A 44 1.62 10.85 -14.97
C VAL A 44 1.48 11.49 -16.35
N THR A 45 0.51 12.38 -16.49
CA THR A 45 0.33 13.25 -17.66
C THR A 45 -0.11 14.64 -17.20
N ASP A 46 0.01 15.65 -18.05
CA ASP A 46 -0.36 17.04 -17.73
C ASP A 46 -1.82 17.20 -17.26
N THR A 47 -2.70 16.30 -17.69
CA THR A 47 -4.14 16.31 -17.36
C THR A 47 -4.52 15.34 -16.25
N SER A 48 -3.56 14.57 -15.74
CA SER A 48 -3.73 13.45 -14.81
C SER A 48 -2.82 13.57 -13.58
N TYR A 49 -2.50 14.81 -13.21
CA TYR A 49 -1.79 15.12 -11.98
C TYR A 49 -2.61 16.12 -11.15
N PRO A 50 -2.75 15.92 -9.82
CA PRO A 50 -2.12 14.86 -9.01
C PRO A 50 -2.75 13.47 -9.19
N ASP A 51 -4.01 13.38 -9.62
CA ASP A 51 -4.75 12.13 -9.76
C ASP A 51 -4.99 11.77 -11.23
N VAL A 52 -5.10 10.46 -11.50
CA VAL A 52 -5.39 9.94 -12.84
C VAL A 52 -6.71 10.51 -13.38
N ASN A 53 -6.67 11.12 -14.56
CA ASN A 53 -7.89 11.60 -15.19
C ASN A 53 -8.81 10.40 -15.48
N PRO A 54 -10.13 10.47 -15.18
CA PRO A 54 -11.06 9.37 -15.42
C PRO A 54 -11.05 8.83 -16.86
N ILE A 55 -10.70 9.66 -17.84
CA ILE A 55 -10.57 9.27 -19.25
C ILE A 55 -9.54 8.14 -19.42
N PHE A 56 -8.48 8.14 -18.62
CA PHE A 56 -7.41 7.13 -18.68
C PHE A 56 -7.61 5.98 -17.70
N ALA A 57 -8.69 5.96 -16.91
CA ALA A 57 -8.92 4.92 -15.89
C ALA A 57 -8.87 3.50 -16.48
N ALA A 58 -9.47 3.30 -17.65
CA ALA A 58 -9.45 2.02 -18.34
C ALA A 58 -8.04 1.61 -18.80
N GLN A 59 -7.21 2.57 -19.22
CA GLN A 59 -5.83 2.32 -19.62
C GLN A 59 -4.96 1.96 -18.40
N VAL A 60 -5.09 2.72 -17.32
CA VAL A 60 -4.39 2.48 -16.05
C VAL A 60 -4.75 1.11 -15.47
N ALA A 61 -6.03 0.72 -15.54
CA ALA A 61 -6.46 -0.61 -15.10
C ALA A 61 -5.79 -1.74 -15.89
N ARG A 62 -5.67 -1.61 -17.22
CA ARG A 62 -4.97 -2.60 -18.05
C ARG A 62 -3.48 -2.70 -17.72
N MET A 63 -2.79 -1.56 -17.62
CA MET A 63 -1.36 -1.54 -17.27
C MET A 63 -1.10 -2.19 -15.90
N LYS A 64 -1.97 -1.93 -14.91
CA LYS A 64 -1.87 -2.58 -13.60
C LYS A 64 -2.03 -4.10 -13.70
N GLN A 65 -2.98 -4.59 -14.49
CA GLN A 65 -3.18 -6.04 -14.69
C GLN A 65 -1.98 -6.69 -15.36
N GLU A 66 -1.42 -6.07 -16.40
CA GLU A 66 -0.23 -6.56 -17.10
C GLU A 66 0.98 -6.62 -16.16
N HIS A 67 1.20 -5.57 -15.36
CA HIS A 67 2.30 -5.53 -14.41
C HIS A 67 2.18 -6.62 -13.33
N LEU A 68 0.97 -6.82 -12.80
CA LEU A 68 0.71 -7.91 -11.85
C LEU A 68 0.92 -9.29 -12.49
N ALA A 69 0.55 -9.48 -13.77
CA ALA A 69 0.79 -10.74 -14.47
C ALA A 69 2.30 -11.01 -14.66
N GLN A 70 3.08 -9.98 -15.02
CA GLN A 70 4.54 -10.08 -15.13
C GLN A 70 5.20 -10.39 -13.78
N GLN A 71 4.76 -9.72 -12.71
CA GLN A 71 5.26 -9.96 -11.36
C GLN A 71 4.99 -11.40 -10.91
N ARG A 72 3.79 -11.93 -11.20
CA ARG A 72 3.44 -13.33 -10.91
C ARG A 72 4.26 -14.32 -11.73
N ALA A 73 4.53 -14.03 -13.00
CA ALA A 73 5.41 -14.84 -13.83
C ALA A 73 6.84 -14.87 -13.28
N ALA A 74 7.41 -13.70 -12.95
CA ALA A 74 8.75 -13.59 -12.37
C ALA A 74 8.86 -14.32 -11.01
N MET A 75 7.83 -14.25 -10.15
CA MET A 75 7.79 -15.01 -8.90
C MET A 75 7.75 -16.52 -9.12
N LYS A 76 7.01 -16.98 -10.14
CA LYS A 76 6.93 -18.40 -10.49
C LYS A 76 8.29 -18.94 -10.91
N ASP A 77 9.02 -18.21 -11.75
CA ASP A 77 10.35 -18.61 -12.25
C ASP A 77 11.41 -18.61 -11.13
N SER A 78 11.25 -17.72 -10.14
CA SER A 78 12.14 -17.65 -8.96
C SER A 78 11.93 -18.79 -7.96
N THR A 79 10.74 -19.40 -7.93
CA THR A 79 10.38 -20.49 -7.00
C THR A 79 10.83 -21.87 -7.52
N THR A 80 11.10 -21.98 -8.82
CA THR A 80 11.47 -23.24 -9.49
C THR A 80 12.98 -23.47 -9.63
N ASN A 81 13.83 -22.66 -9.00
CA ASN A 81 15.29 -22.86 -8.94
C ASN A 81 15.74 -23.32 -7.55
#